data_AF-A0A2V6JZN5-F1
#
_entry.id   AF-A0A2V6JZN5-F1
#
_cell.length_a   1.000
_cell.length_b   1.000
_cell.length_c   1.000
_cell.angle_alpha   90.00
_cell.angle_beta   90.00
_cell.angle_gamma   90.00
#
_symmetry.space_group_name_H-M   'P 1'
#
loop_
_entity.id
_entity.type
_entity.pdbx_description
1 polymer ?
#
loop_
_entity_poly.entity_id
_entity_poly.type
_entity_poly.pdbx_seq_one_letter_code
_entity_poly.pdbx_strand_id
1 'polypeptide(L)'
;MSELGRGDFFGEMALLDGQHRSADALVSEDARLAVLSRDHFLSFMRSNPNVALEMLTALVNRLRHTDELLRHSTTRNVNVEEAAQLTLADRASDVIAEFGGSWKFILAAVFFFNVWVWVNASLQLLGKTAFDAYPYLMLSTAINMLAVLQAPIILMSQNRQAHKDRLRAEIDYQVNLKNELALNEIIERLKTLEREYLRLASDKESE
;
A
#
# COMPACT_ATOMS: atom_id res chain seq x y z
N MET A 1 -28.46 -4.96 -6.10
CA MET A 1 -29.21 -4.78 -7.36
C MET A 1 -28.52 -3.65 -8.10
N SER A 2 -28.01 -3.91 -9.31
CA SER A 2 -27.28 -2.91 -10.10
C SER A 2 -28.24 -2.32 -11.11
N GLU A 3 -28.31 -0.99 -11.21
CA GLU A 3 -28.99 -0.30 -12.31
C GLU A 3 -28.01 -0.11 -13.47
N LEU A 4 -28.47 -0.27 -14.70
CA LEU A 4 -27.67 -0.15 -15.92
C LEU A 4 -28.29 0.94 -16.79
N GLY A 5 -27.47 1.85 -17.28
CA GLY A 5 -27.87 3.00 -18.07
C GLY A 5 -27.54 2.88 -19.55
N ARG A 6 -27.80 3.97 -20.28
CA ARG A 6 -27.48 4.06 -21.71
C ARG A 6 -25.98 3.93 -21.94
N GLY A 7 -25.59 2.91 -22.72
CA GLY A 7 -24.18 2.64 -23.06
C GLY A 7 -23.55 1.52 -22.23
N ASP A 8 -24.23 1.08 -21.18
CA ASP A 8 -23.81 -0.08 -20.39
C ASP A 8 -24.16 -1.39 -21.13
N PHE A 9 -23.41 -2.44 -20.82
CA PHE A 9 -23.61 -3.78 -21.35
C PHE A 9 -23.71 -4.78 -20.19
N PHE A 10 -24.37 -5.91 -20.44
CA PHE A 10 -24.54 -6.98 -19.46
C PHE A 10 -24.65 -8.33 -20.17
N GLY A 11 -24.41 -9.43 -19.43
CA GLY A 11 -24.40 -10.78 -20.00
C GLY A 11 -23.09 -11.13 -20.72
N GLU A 12 -22.05 -10.31 -20.52
CA GLU A 12 -20.70 -10.48 -21.03
C GLU A 12 -20.05 -11.77 -20.53
N MET A 13 -20.37 -12.19 -19.29
CA MET A 13 -19.86 -13.45 -18.73
C MET A 13 -20.34 -14.63 -19.57
N ALA A 14 -21.66 -14.79 -19.75
CA ALA A 14 -22.23 -15.85 -20.58
C ALA A 14 -21.76 -15.76 -22.05
N LEU A 15 -21.55 -14.55 -22.57
CA LEU A 15 -21.01 -14.34 -23.91
C LEU A 15 -19.55 -14.80 -24.05
N LEU A 16 -18.73 -14.70 -23.00
CA LEU A 16 -17.32 -15.09 -22.99
C LEU A 16 -17.11 -16.55 -22.56
N ASP A 17 -17.64 -16.97 -21.42
CA ASP A 17 -17.41 -18.31 -20.82
C ASP A 17 -18.32 -19.42 -21.39
N GLY A 18 -19.44 -19.05 -22.02
CA GLY A 18 -20.40 -19.98 -22.60
C GLY A 18 -21.30 -20.68 -21.59
N GLN A 19 -21.31 -20.21 -20.33
CA GLN A 19 -22.12 -20.73 -19.25
C GLN A 19 -23.53 -20.13 -19.26
N HIS A 20 -24.39 -20.66 -18.37
CA HIS A 20 -25.73 -20.12 -18.15
C HIS A 20 -25.67 -18.69 -17.60
N ARG A 21 -26.71 -17.91 -17.89
CA ARG A 21 -26.88 -16.54 -17.40
C ARG A 21 -26.62 -16.46 -15.89
N SER A 22 -25.73 -15.56 -15.49
CA SER A 22 -25.32 -15.37 -14.10
C SER A 22 -26.35 -14.59 -13.27
N ALA A 23 -27.27 -13.89 -13.95
CA ALA A 23 -28.35 -13.11 -13.35
C ALA A 23 -29.50 -12.90 -14.35
N ASP A 24 -30.69 -12.60 -13.84
CA ASP A 24 -31.83 -12.15 -14.63
C ASP A 24 -31.84 -10.61 -14.74
N ALA A 25 -32.36 -10.09 -15.85
CA ALA A 25 -32.49 -8.65 -16.10
C ALA A 25 -33.97 -8.29 -16.30
N LEU A 26 -34.41 -7.23 -15.63
CA LEU A 26 -35.77 -6.69 -15.73
C LEU A 26 -35.69 -5.27 -16.28
N VAL A 27 -36.60 -4.95 -17.20
CA VAL A 27 -36.69 -3.62 -17.81
C VAL A 27 -37.55 -2.73 -16.90
N SER A 28 -36.95 -1.69 -16.33
CA SER A 28 -37.63 -0.71 -15.46
C SER A 28 -38.37 0.39 -16.22
N GLU A 29 -37.90 0.71 -17.43
CA GLU A 29 -38.42 1.78 -18.29
C GLU A 29 -38.24 1.43 -19.78
N ASP A 30 -38.98 2.07 -20.68
CA ASP A 30 -38.93 1.78 -22.12
C ASP A 30 -37.49 1.85 -22.66
N ALA A 31 -36.95 0.69 -23.05
CA ALA A 31 -35.56 0.53 -23.45
C ALA A 31 -35.43 -0.13 -24.83
N ARG A 32 -34.37 0.26 -25.56
CA ARG A 32 -33.93 -0.41 -26.79
C ARG A 32 -32.57 -1.07 -26.54
N LEU A 33 -32.50 -2.37 -26.80
CA LEU A 33 -31.32 -3.18 -26.58
C LEU A 33 -30.69 -3.58 -27.91
N ALA A 34 -29.38 -3.41 -28.03
CA ALA A 34 -28.60 -4.02 -29.11
C ALA A 34 -28.15 -5.40 -28.65
N VAL A 35 -28.49 -6.44 -29.41
CA VAL A 35 -28.18 -7.83 -29.05
C VAL A 35 -27.00 -8.31 -29.87
N LEU A 36 -25.95 -8.77 -29.18
CA LEU A 36 -24.81 -9.46 -29.78
C LEU A 36 -24.86 -10.93 -29.37
N SER A 37 -25.01 -11.83 -30.34
CA SER A 37 -24.96 -13.27 -30.07
C SER A 37 -23.51 -13.74 -29.92
N ARG A 38 -23.33 -14.81 -29.13
CA ARG A 38 -22.03 -15.47 -28.96
C ARG A 38 -21.43 -15.90 -30.32
N ASP A 39 -22.25 -16.47 -31.21
CA ASP A 39 -21.79 -16.92 -32.52
C ASP A 39 -21.29 -15.76 -33.39
N HIS A 40 -22.01 -14.63 -33.43
CA HIS A 40 -21.55 -13.44 -34.15
C HIS A 40 -20.28 -12.85 -33.54
N PHE A 41 -20.20 -12.79 -32.20
CA PHE A 41 -19.00 -12.32 -31.52
C PHE A 41 -17.78 -13.20 -31.85
N LEU A 42 -17.92 -14.52 -31.75
CA LEU A 42 -16.84 -15.46 -32.05
C LEU A 42 -16.43 -15.43 -33.53
N SER A 43 -17.38 -15.35 -34.46
CA SER A 43 -17.08 -15.20 -35.89
C SER A 43 -16.35 -13.89 -36.17
N PHE A 44 -16.77 -12.78 -35.57
CA PHE A 44 -16.08 -11.49 -35.71
C PHE A 44 -14.64 -11.53 -35.19
N MET A 45 -14.42 -12.15 -34.03
CA MET A 45 -13.10 -12.34 -33.43
C MET A 45 -12.19 -13.21 -34.31
N ARG A 46 -12.72 -14.29 -34.91
CA ARG A 46 -11.97 -15.16 -35.85
C ARG A 46 -11.58 -14.43 -37.13
N SER A 47 -12.46 -13.58 -37.65
CA SER A 47 -12.18 -12.81 -38.87
C SER A 47 -11.25 -11.62 -38.63
N ASN A 48 -11.08 -11.15 -37.40
CA ASN A 48 -10.29 -9.96 -37.06
C ASN A 48 -9.35 -10.19 -35.87
N PRO A 49 -8.24 -10.93 -36.03
CA PRO A 49 -7.33 -11.29 -34.94
C PRO A 49 -6.72 -10.08 -34.21
N ASN A 50 -6.48 -8.98 -34.93
CA ASN A 50 -5.94 -7.74 -34.33
C ASN A 50 -6.87 -7.15 -33.27
N VAL A 51 -8.19 -7.25 -33.45
CA VAL A 51 -9.17 -6.74 -32.48
C VAL A 51 -9.14 -7.57 -31.20
N ALA A 52 -8.95 -8.89 -31.32
CA ALA A 52 -8.80 -9.76 -30.16
C ALA A 52 -7.55 -9.42 -29.33
N LEU A 53 -6.42 -9.17 -30.00
CA LEU A 53 -5.19 -8.71 -29.37
C LEU A 53 -5.38 -7.36 -28.64
N GLU A 54 -6.05 -6.40 -29.29
CA GLU A 54 -6.29 -5.08 -28.71
C GLU A 54 -7.22 -5.15 -27.47
N MET A 55 -8.24 -6.01 -27.52
CA MET A 55 -9.09 -6.30 -26.35
C MET A 55 -8.32 -6.97 -25.21
N LEU A 56 -7.44 -7.93 -25.52
CA LEU A 56 -6.57 -8.56 -24.51
C LEU A 56 -5.64 -7.53 -23.87
N THR A 57 -5.02 -6.65 -24.67
CA THR A 57 -4.18 -5.56 -24.16
C THR A 57 -4.98 -4.61 -23.27
N ALA A 58 -6.20 -4.23 -23.67
CA ALA A 58 -7.07 -3.38 -22.86
C ALA A 58 -7.46 -4.04 -21.52
N LEU A 59 -7.78 -5.34 -21.52
CA LEU A 59 -8.09 -6.10 -20.32
C LEU A 59 -6.88 -6.22 -19.39
N VAL A 60 -5.69 -6.49 -19.93
CA VAL A 60 -4.44 -6.54 -19.14
C VAL A 60 -4.16 -5.17 -18.49
N ASN A 61 -4.32 -4.08 -19.23
CA ASN A 61 -4.16 -2.73 -18.69
C ASN A 61 -5.18 -2.43 -17.57
N ARG A 62 -6.44 -2.84 -17.74
CA ARG A 62 -7.49 -2.66 -16.73
C ARG A 62 -7.24 -3.52 -15.49
N LEU A 63 -6.75 -4.75 -15.66
CA LEU A 63 -6.36 -5.64 -14.56
C LEU A 63 -5.20 -5.04 -13.76
N ARG A 64 -4.14 -4.57 -14.44
CA ARG A 64 -3.02 -3.89 -13.79
C ARG A 64 -3.47 -2.68 -12.98
N HIS A 65 -4.34 -1.85 -13.54
CA HIS A 65 -4.87 -0.67 -12.84
C HIS A 65 -5.72 -1.06 -11.63
N THR A 66 -6.51 -2.13 -11.72
CA THR A 66 -7.31 -2.63 -10.61
C THR A 66 -6.45 -3.23 -9.50
N ASP A 67 -5.40 -3.99 -9.85
CA ASP A 67 -4.42 -4.50 -8.88
C ASP A 67 -3.68 -3.35 -8.17
N GLU A 68 -3.34 -2.25 -8.86
CA GLU A 68 -2.79 -1.04 -8.25
C GLU A 68 -3.75 -0.39 -7.23
N LEU A 69 -5.04 -0.29 -7.56
CA LEU A 69 -6.05 0.23 -6.63
C LEU A 69 -6.24 -0.69 -5.41
N LEU A 70 -6.21 -2.00 -5.62
CA LEU A 70 -6.30 -2.98 -4.54
C LEU A 70 -5.10 -2.91 -3.59
N ARG A 71 -3.87 -2.74 -4.11
CA ARG A 71 -2.65 -2.52 -3.29
C ARG A 71 -2.86 -1.40 -2.26
N HIS A 72 -3.35 -0.24 -2.71
CA HIS A 72 -3.59 0.89 -1.82
C HIS A 72 -4.64 0.59 -0.74
N SER A 73 -5.68 -0.18 -1.08
CA SER A 73 -6.72 -0.56 -0.12
C SER A 73 -6.22 -1.53 0.95
N THR A 74 -5.40 -2.52 0.57
CA THR A 74 -4.88 -3.55 1.49
C THR A 74 -3.87 -2.95 2.47
N THR A 75 -2.91 -2.14 1.99
CA THR A 75 -1.94 -1.47 2.87
C THR A 75 -2.63 -0.50 3.84
N ARG A 76 -3.70 0.18 3.39
CA ARG A 76 -4.48 1.06 4.26
C ARG A 76 -5.25 0.28 5.32
N ASN A 77 -5.81 -0.87 4.99
CA ASN A 77 -6.55 -1.70 5.93
C ASN A 77 -5.67 -2.19 7.08
N VAL A 78 -4.48 -2.73 6.76
CA VAL A 78 -3.50 -3.17 7.77
C VAL A 78 -3.13 -2.05 8.75
N ASN A 79 -2.90 -0.83 8.24
CA ASN A 79 -2.62 0.32 9.11
C ASN A 79 -3.81 0.73 10.01
N VAL A 80 -5.05 0.56 9.55
CA VAL A 80 -6.26 0.92 10.31
C VAL A 80 -6.53 -0.10 11.42
N GLU A 81 -6.38 -1.40 11.14
CA GLU A 81 -6.53 -2.45 12.13
C GLU A 81 -5.47 -2.34 13.24
N GLU A 82 -4.21 -2.07 12.89
CA GLU A 82 -3.17 -1.81 13.89
C GLU A 82 -3.44 -0.54 14.71
N ALA A 83 -3.90 0.54 14.09
CA ALA A 83 -4.19 1.79 14.79
C ALA A 83 -5.33 1.64 15.83
N ALA A 84 -6.27 0.73 15.56
CA ALA A 84 -7.34 0.39 16.49
C ALA A 84 -6.87 -0.43 17.71
N GLN A 85 -5.71 -1.09 17.61
CA GLN A 85 -5.13 -1.91 18.68
C GLN A 85 -4.08 -1.17 19.53
N LEU A 86 -3.70 0.06 19.18
CA LEU A 86 -2.71 0.83 19.94
C LEU A 86 -3.24 1.20 21.33
N THR A 87 -2.50 0.82 22.37
CA THR A 87 -2.80 1.26 23.74
C THR A 87 -2.42 2.72 23.94
N LEU A 88 -2.95 3.36 24.99
CA LEU A 88 -2.55 4.73 25.36
C LEU A 88 -1.04 4.83 25.67
N ALA A 89 -0.45 3.76 26.22
CA ALA A 89 0.98 3.68 26.49
C ALA A 89 1.82 3.61 25.21
N ASP A 90 1.33 2.93 24.17
CA ASP A 90 1.98 2.88 22.86
C ASP A 90 2.03 4.26 22.20
N ARG A 91 0.90 4.97 22.22
CA ARG A 91 0.80 6.34 21.69
C ARG A 91 1.70 7.32 22.43
N ALA A 92 1.75 7.24 23.76
CA ALA A 92 2.64 8.09 24.55
C ALA A 92 4.11 7.80 24.24
N SER A 93 4.47 6.52 24.07
CA SER A 93 5.84 6.10 23.74
C SER A 93 6.29 6.62 22.37
N ASP A 94 5.41 6.58 21.36
CA ASP A 94 5.70 7.15 20.03
C ASP A 94 5.97 8.65 20.10
N VAL A 95 5.14 9.41 20.83
CA VAL A 95 5.32 10.86 21.00
C VAL A 95 6.63 11.19 21.71
N ILE A 96 6.97 10.42 22.75
CA ILE A 96 8.22 10.60 23.51
C ILE A 96 9.44 10.28 22.63
N ALA A 97 9.36 9.23 21.81
CA ALA A 97 10.45 8.86 20.89
C ALA A 97 10.63 9.90 19.77
N GLU A 98 9.54 10.39 19.19
CA GLU A 98 9.58 11.42 18.13
C GLU A 98 10.12 12.76 18.66
N PHE A 99 9.71 13.14 19.89
CA PHE A 99 10.22 14.34 20.55
C PHE A 99 11.70 14.21 20.90
N GLY A 100 12.11 13.07 21.46
CA GLY A 100 13.50 12.80 21.83
C GLY A 100 14.47 12.73 20.65
N GLY A 101 13.98 12.38 19.44
CA GLY A 101 14.77 12.30 18.21
C GLY A 101 14.96 13.62 17.45
N SER A 102 14.37 14.73 17.92
CA SER A 102 14.38 16.00 17.18
C SER A 102 15.65 16.83 17.44
N TRP A 103 16.19 17.43 16.37
CA TRP A 103 17.27 18.43 16.48
C TRP A 103 16.90 19.64 17.34
N LYS A 104 15.62 20.05 17.35
CA LYS A 104 15.15 21.15 18.19
C LYS A 104 15.19 20.79 19.68
N PHE A 105 14.90 19.53 20.01
CA PHE A 105 14.97 19.01 21.38
C PHE A 105 16.41 19.00 21.88
N ILE A 106 17.36 18.51 21.07
CA ILE A 106 18.79 18.50 21.41
C ILE A 106 19.28 19.92 21.73
N LEU A 107 18.98 20.90 20.88
CA LEU A 107 19.37 22.29 21.10
C LEU A 107 18.72 22.89 22.36
N ALA A 108 17.43 22.63 22.57
CA ALA A 108 16.72 23.09 23.78
C ALA A 108 17.30 22.45 25.06
N ALA A 109 17.64 21.17 25.03
CA ALA A 109 18.25 20.47 26.16
C ALA A 109 19.65 21.04 26.48
N VAL A 110 20.49 21.24 25.47
CA VAL A 110 21.82 21.86 25.64
C VAL A 110 21.68 23.26 26.22
N PHE A 111 20.76 24.07 25.70
CA PHE A 111 20.49 25.41 26.23
C PHE A 111 20.03 25.35 27.69
N PHE A 112 19.07 24.48 28.02
CA PHE A 112 18.59 24.28 29.38
C PHE A 112 19.71 23.90 30.34
N PHE A 113 20.58 22.95 29.98
CA PHE A 113 21.72 22.56 30.83
C PHE A 113 22.68 23.72 31.06
N ASN A 114 23.01 24.48 30.01
CA ASN A 114 23.89 25.64 30.13
C ASN A 114 23.27 26.73 31.03
N VAL A 115 21.97 27.01 30.87
CA VAL A 115 21.25 27.97 31.72
C VAL A 115 21.21 27.49 33.17
N TRP A 116 20.94 26.21 33.42
CA TRP A 116 20.92 25.64 34.77
C TRP A 116 22.27 25.80 35.48
N VAL A 117 23.34 25.42 34.79
CA VAL A 117 24.72 25.55 35.28
C VAL A 117 25.06 27.01 35.52
N TRP A 118 24.74 27.90 34.58
CA TRP A 118 25.02 29.32 34.69
C TRP A 118 24.29 30.00 35.86
N VAL A 119 23.00 29.70 36.05
CA VAL A 119 22.20 30.22 37.17
C VAL A 119 22.76 29.73 38.52
N ASN A 120 23.04 28.44 38.65
CA ASN A 120 23.55 27.90 39.92
C ASN A 120 24.99 28.37 40.22
N ALA A 121 25.86 28.42 39.21
CA ALA A 121 27.22 28.93 39.36
C ALA A 121 27.25 30.42 39.72
N SER A 122 26.42 31.25 39.09
CA SER A 122 26.35 32.69 39.39
C SER A 122 25.79 32.97 40.79
N LEU A 123 24.76 32.23 41.22
CA LEU A 123 24.23 32.32 42.59
C LEU A 123 25.30 31.95 43.63
N GLN A 124 26.10 30.92 43.35
CA GLN A 124 27.21 30.50 44.21
C GLN A 124 28.32 31.56 44.26
N LEU A 125 28.65 32.19 43.13
CA LEU A 125 29.68 33.23 43.04
C LEU A 125 29.27 34.56 43.71
N LEU A 126 27.96 34.83 43.77
CA LEU A 126 27.36 35.97 44.50
C LEU A 126 27.23 35.71 46.02
N GLY A 127 27.69 34.57 46.53
CA GLY A 127 27.63 34.21 47.95
C GLY A 127 26.23 33.86 48.46
N LYS A 128 25.27 33.60 47.56
CA LYS A 128 23.92 33.13 47.92
C LYS A 128 23.89 31.61 47.98
N THR A 129 22.90 31.06 48.70
CA THR A 129 22.63 29.62 48.69
C THR A 129 22.21 29.19 47.28
N ALA A 130 23.09 28.48 46.57
CA ALA A 130 22.76 27.88 45.29
C ALA A 130 21.76 26.74 45.49
N PHE A 131 20.81 26.61 44.55
CA PHE A 131 19.79 25.57 44.58
C PHE A 131 20.39 24.18 44.33
N ASP A 132 21.32 24.08 43.37
CA ASP A 132 22.04 22.88 42.99
C ASP A 132 23.52 23.24 42.79
N ALA A 133 24.30 23.26 43.88
CA ALA A 133 25.71 23.65 43.85
C ALA A 133 26.57 22.59 43.14
N TYR A 134 27.69 23.01 42.53
CA TYR A 134 28.66 22.07 41.95
C TYR A 134 29.05 21.02 43.01
N PRO A 135 28.87 19.70 42.72
CA PRO A 135 28.85 19.04 41.40
C PRO A 135 27.47 18.76 40.76
N TYR A 136 26.40 19.50 41.08
CA TYR A 136 25.06 19.41 40.47
C TYR A 136 24.34 18.06 40.66
N LEU A 137 24.18 17.63 41.92
CA LEU A 137 23.60 16.33 42.27
C LEU A 137 22.13 16.21 41.83
N MET A 138 21.34 17.29 41.93
CA MET A 138 19.92 17.23 41.58
C MET A 138 19.74 17.06 40.07
N LEU A 139 20.47 17.85 39.27
CA LEU A 139 20.46 17.72 37.82
C LEU A 139 20.92 16.33 37.38
N SER A 140 22.03 15.84 37.92
CA SER A 140 22.57 14.51 37.59
C SER A 140 21.58 13.40 37.93
N THR A 141 20.93 13.48 39.10
CA THR A 141 19.93 12.50 39.53
C THR A 141 18.71 12.50 38.61
N ALA A 142 18.21 13.68 38.24
CA ALA A 142 17.06 13.81 37.34
C ALA A 142 17.36 13.24 35.94
N ILE A 143 18.54 13.53 35.37
CA ILE A 143 18.97 12.99 34.08
C ILE A 143 19.07 11.46 34.15
N ASN A 144 19.68 10.91 35.20
CA ASN A 144 19.84 9.46 35.35
C ASN A 144 18.48 8.75 35.43
N MET A 145 17.50 9.31 36.16
CA MET A 145 16.14 8.78 36.19
C MET A 145 15.48 8.79 34.81
N LEU A 146 15.67 9.87 34.05
CA LEU A 146 15.13 9.99 32.70
C LEU A 146 15.80 9.01 31.71
N ALA A 147 17.12 8.84 31.82
CA ALA A 147 17.91 7.99 30.94
C ALA A 147 17.55 6.51 31.05
N VAL A 148 17.21 6.02 32.24
CA VAL A 148 16.76 4.63 32.46
C VAL A 148 15.46 4.35 31.69
N LEU A 149 14.56 5.33 31.62
CA LEU A 149 13.29 5.19 30.89
C LEU A 149 13.44 5.34 29.38
N GLN A 150 14.47 6.05 28.90
CA GLN A 150 14.65 6.30 27.47
C GLN A 150 14.92 5.02 26.67
N ALA A 151 15.83 4.15 27.12
CA ALA A 151 16.24 3.00 26.32
C ALA A 151 15.09 2.00 26.02
N PRO A 152 14.24 1.61 26.98
CA PRO A 152 13.08 0.76 26.70
C PRO A 152 12.02 1.43 25.82
N ILE A 153 11.77 2.73 26.00
CA ILE A 153 10.80 3.48 25.17
C ILE A 153 11.28 3.55 23.72
N ILE A 154 12.55 3.87 23.51
CA ILE A 154 13.17 3.89 22.18
C ILE A 154 13.10 2.49 21.56
N LEU A 155 13.48 1.44 22.32
CA LEU A 155 13.45 0.06 21.83
C LEU A 155 12.03 -0.39 21.47
N MET A 156 11.02 -0.04 22.28
CA MET A 156 9.63 -0.36 22.01
C MET A 156 9.12 0.36 20.74
N SER A 157 9.48 1.64 20.56
CA SER A 157 9.17 2.41 19.35
C SER A 157 9.85 1.80 18.12
N GLN A 158 11.12 1.42 18.23
CA GLN A 158 11.88 0.78 17.15
C GLN A 158 11.32 -0.59 16.78
N ASN A 159 10.99 -1.44 17.76
CA ASN A 159 10.44 -2.76 17.52
C ASN A 159 9.08 -2.69 16.80
N ARG A 160 8.26 -1.70 17.17
CA ARG A 160 6.97 -1.43 16.50
C ARG A 160 7.15 -0.93 15.07
N GLN A 161 8.08 0.01 14.82
CA GLN A 161 8.37 0.49 13.47
C GLN A 161 8.94 -0.63 12.59
N ALA A 162 9.88 -1.42 13.09
CA ALA A 162 10.45 -2.55 12.37
C ALA A 162 9.42 -3.62 12.00
N HIS A 163 8.43 -3.86 12.85
CA HIS A 163 7.33 -4.77 12.54
C HIS A 163 6.49 -4.26 11.36
N LYS A 164 6.13 -2.97 11.37
CA LYS A 164 5.39 -2.31 10.28
C LYS A 164 6.16 -2.36 8.97
N ASP A 165 7.45 -2.04 9.01
CA ASP A 165 8.31 -2.06 7.82
C ASP A 165 8.42 -3.47 7.23
N ARG A 166 8.49 -4.50 8.09
CA ARG A 166 8.49 -5.91 7.66
C ARG A 166 7.18 -6.32 6.98
N LEU A 167 6.04 -5.97 7.56
CA LEU A 167 4.72 -6.27 6.95
C LEU A 167 4.54 -5.58 5.60
N ARG A 168 4.95 -4.31 5.51
CA ARG A 168 4.92 -3.56 4.24
C ARG A 168 5.79 -4.21 3.18
N ALA A 169 7.02 -4.59 3.54
CA ALA A 169 7.93 -5.26 2.63
C ALA A 169 7.39 -6.61 2.14
N GLU A 170 6.73 -7.39 3.01
CA GLU A 170 6.09 -8.65 2.63
C GLU A 170 4.94 -8.43 1.63
N ILE A 171 4.06 -7.45 1.88
CA ILE A 171 2.98 -7.11 0.94
C ILE A 171 3.56 -6.70 -0.41
N ASP A 172 4.54 -5.80 -0.42
CA ASP A 172 5.18 -5.34 -1.65
C ASP A 172 5.83 -6.50 -2.42
N TYR A 173 6.47 -7.43 -1.71
CA TYR A 173 7.03 -8.65 -2.28
C TYR A 173 5.96 -9.52 -2.93
N GLN A 174 4.86 -9.82 -2.21
CA GLN A 174 3.78 -10.67 -2.71
C GLN A 174 3.17 -10.13 -3.99
N VAL A 175 2.93 -8.81 -4.06
CA VAL A 175 2.33 -8.24 -5.27
C VAL A 175 3.34 -8.13 -6.41
N ASN A 176 4.63 -7.91 -6.12
CA ASN A 176 5.65 -7.98 -7.15
C ASN A 176 5.76 -9.39 -7.76
N LEU A 177 5.76 -10.42 -6.91
CA LEU A 177 5.78 -11.81 -7.33
C LEU A 177 4.54 -12.16 -8.17
N LYS A 178 3.34 -11.78 -7.72
CA LYS A 178 2.09 -12.00 -8.48
C LYS A 178 2.13 -11.33 -9.86
N ASN A 179 2.66 -10.12 -9.93
CA ASN A 179 2.83 -9.41 -11.21
C ASN A 179 3.82 -10.13 -12.14
N GLU A 180 4.94 -10.61 -11.61
CA GLU A 180 5.94 -11.35 -12.39
C GLU A 180 5.37 -12.67 -12.95
N LEU A 181 4.64 -13.42 -12.13
CA LEU A 181 3.95 -14.64 -12.56
C LEU A 181 2.91 -14.37 -13.64
N ALA A 182 2.07 -13.34 -13.47
CA ALA A 182 1.06 -12.96 -14.46
C ALA A 182 1.69 -12.52 -15.79
N LEU A 183 2.81 -11.77 -15.75
CA LEU A 183 3.56 -11.39 -16.95
C LEU A 183 4.14 -12.61 -17.66
N ASN A 184 4.71 -13.55 -16.91
CA ASN A 184 5.26 -14.78 -17.49
C ASN A 184 4.16 -15.61 -18.17
N GLU A 185 2.99 -15.74 -17.56
CA GLU A 185 1.84 -16.43 -18.16
C GLU A 185 1.38 -15.74 -19.47
N ILE A 186 1.30 -14.41 -19.47
CA ILE A 186 0.94 -13.63 -20.68
C ILE A 186 1.96 -13.85 -21.79
N ILE A 187 3.25 -13.80 -21.47
CA ILE A 187 4.34 -14.03 -22.45
C ILE A 187 4.24 -15.43 -23.04
N GLU A 188 3.95 -16.44 -22.22
CA GLU A 188 3.83 -17.83 -22.67
C GLU A 188 2.62 -18.05 -23.59
N ARG A 189 1.48 -17.40 -23.27
CA ARG A 189 0.30 -17.40 -24.15
C ARG A 189 0.58 -16.69 -25.47
N LEU A 190 1.27 -15.55 -25.44
CA LEU A 190 1.67 -14.82 -26.66
C LEU A 190 2.57 -15.66 -27.56
N LYS A 191 3.59 -16.33 -27.00
CA LYS A 191 4.46 -17.25 -27.75
C LYS A 191 3.70 -18.43 -28.36
N THR A 192 2.61 -18.85 -27.72
CA THR A 192 1.78 -19.94 -28.23
C THR A 192 0.91 -19.47 -29.39
N LEU A 193 0.27 -18.31 -29.27
CA LEU A 193 -0.48 -17.66 -30.36
C LEU A 193 0.40 -17.35 -31.57
N GLU A 194 1.62 -16.84 -31.35
CA GLU A 194 2.58 -16.56 -32.42
C GLU A 194 2.94 -17.84 -33.19
N ARG A 195 3.18 -18.95 -32.49
CA ARG A 195 3.47 -20.26 -33.11
C ARG A 195 2.28 -20.78 -33.92
N GLU A 196 1.06 -20.65 -33.42
CA GLU A 196 -0.15 -21.04 -34.16
C GLU A 196 -0.36 -20.19 -35.41
N TYR A 197 -0.19 -18.88 -35.30
CA TYR A 197 -0.27 -17.96 -36.42
C TYR A 197 0.75 -18.29 -37.51
N LEU A 198 2.01 -18.52 -37.14
CA LEU A 198 3.08 -18.90 -38.07
C LEU A 198 2.81 -20.23 -38.77
N ARG A 199 2.24 -21.22 -38.06
CA ARG A 199 1.79 -22.49 -38.69
C ARG A 199 0.70 -22.26 -39.72
N LEU A 200 -0.33 -21.49 -39.38
CA LEU A 200 -1.44 -21.18 -40.29
C LEU A 200 -0.99 -20.40 -41.53
N ALA A 201 -0.02 -19.49 -41.38
CA ALA A 201 0.57 -18.77 -42.49
C ALA A 201 1.38 -19.71 -43.42
N SER A 202 2.14 -20.65 -42.84
CA SER A 202 2.90 -21.66 -43.60
C SER A 202 1.99 -22.62 -44.38
N ASP A 203 0.88 -23.07 -43.80
CA ASP A 203 -0.07 -23.96 -44.48
C ASP A 203 -0.76 -23.25 -45.66
N LYS A 204 -1.00 -21.94 -45.56
CA LYS A 204 -1.56 -21.13 -46.66
C LYS A 204 -0.60 -20.86 -47.81
N GLU A 205 0.71 -20.88 -47.58
CA GLU A 205 1.72 -20.73 -48.64
C GLU A 205 2.02 -22.06 -49.36
N SER A 206 1.51 -23.19 -48.84
CA SER A 206 1.73 -24.53 -49.40
C SER A 206 0.53 -25.11 -50.18
N GLU A 207 -0.58 -24.38 -50.29
CA GLU A 207 -1.71 -24.61 -51.22
C GLU A 207 -1.62 -23.68 -52.46
#